data_AF-A0A1F8J3K4-F1
#
_entry.id   AF-A0A1F8J3K4-F1
#
_cell.length_a   1.000
_cell.length_b   1.000
_cell.length_c   1.000
_cell.angle_alpha   90.00
_cell.angle_beta   90.00
_cell.angle_gamma   90.00
#
_symmetry.space_group_name_H-M   'P 1'
#
loop_
_entity.id
_entity.type
_entity.pdbx_description
1 polymer ?
#
loop_
_entity_poly.entity_id
_entity_poly.type
_entity_poly.pdbx_seq_one_letter_code
_entity_poly.pdbx_strand_id
1 'polypeptide(L)'
;MLSTLRDQIDRINRELVGLLGKRLEIAREIARLKKEHRLPILDSERESAIFEEIKCLAIEHQLSSPIVEEIFQIVLDYTKIEMGAI
;
A
#
# COMPACT_ATOMS: atom_id res chain seq x y z
N MET A 1 -19.41 21.09 -15.58
CA MET A 1 -18.43 21.81 -14.75
C MET A 1 -18.23 21.12 -13.40
N LEU A 2 -19.24 21.00 -12.54
CA LEU A 2 -19.09 20.22 -11.29
C LEU A 2 -19.05 18.70 -11.54
N SER A 3 -19.86 18.20 -12.48
CA SER A 3 -19.86 16.79 -12.90
C SER A 3 -18.49 16.34 -13.41
N THR A 4 -17.87 17.14 -14.29
CA THR A 4 -16.58 16.85 -14.92
C THR A 4 -15.41 16.77 -13.94
N LEU A 5 -15.47 17.44 -12.78
CA LEU A 5 -14.45 17.31 -11.73
C LEU A 5 -14.69 16.06 -10.88
N ARG A 6 -15.96 15.72 -10.61
CA ARG A 6 -16.31 14.48 -9.91
C ARG A 6 -15.94 13.25 -10.74
N ASP A 7 -16.14 13.29 -12.06
CA ASP A 7 -15.72 12.21 -12.96
C ASP A 7 -14.21 11.97 -12.94
N GLN A 8 -13.41 13.04 -12.76
CA GLN A 8 -11.96 12.93 -12.60
C GLN A 8 -11.59 12.28 -11.26
N ILE A 9 -12.24 12.67 -10.16
CA ILE A 9 -12.06 12.02 -8.86
C ILE A 9 -12.45 10.54 -8.94
N ASP A 10 -13.58 10.22 -9.56
CA ASP A 10 -14.04 8.84 -9.71
C ASP A 10 -13.08 8.00 -10.56
N ARG A 11 -12.45 8.61 -11.57
CA ARG A 11 -11.39 7.95 -12.34
C ARG A 11 -10.17 7.66 -11.46
N ILE A 12 -9.71 8.64 -10.70
CA ILE A 12 -8.58 8.46 -9.77
C ILE A 12 -8.91 7.36 -8.75
N ASN A 13 -10.12 7.35 -8.20
CA ASN A 13 -10.57 6.32 -7.26
C ASN A 13 -10.49 4.92 -7.87
N ARG A 14 -10.93 4.75 -9.13
CA ARG A 14 -10.80 3.47 -9.84
C ARG A 14 -9.35 3.08 -10.06
N GLU A 15 -8.49 4.04 -10.40
CA GLU A 15 -7.05 3.81 -10.58
C GLU A 15 -6.39 3.39 -9.26
N LEU A 16 -6.73 4.04 -8.13
CA LEU A 16 -6.26 3.68 -6.80
C LEU A 16 -6.63 2.24 -6.42
N VAL A 17 -7.90 1.85 -6.61
CA VAL A 17 -8.34 0.47 -6.34
C VAL A 17 -7.58 -0.54 -7.23
N GLY A 18 -7.39 -0.22 -8.51
CA GLY A 18 -6.61 -1.06 -9.41
C GLY A 18 -5.14 -1.20 -9.00
N LEU A 19 -4.52 -0.11 -8.51
CA LEU A 19 -3.15 -0.12 -8.01
C LEU A 19 -3.02 -0.96 -6.72
N LEU A 20 -4.00 -0.88 -5.82
CA LEU A 20 -4.04 -1.72 -4.61
C LEU A 20 -4.11 -3.21 -4.98
N GLY A 21 -4.93 -3.58 -5.96
CA GLY A 21 -5.02 -4.96 -6.47
C GLY A 21 -3.68 -5.47 -7.00
N LYS A 22 -3.02 -4.68 -7.88
CA LYS A 22 -1.70 -5.03 -8.42
C LYS A 22 -0.64 -5.17 -7.33
N ARG A 23 -0.63 -4.24 -6.37
CA ARG A 23 0.30 -4.29 -5.22
C ARG A 23 0.10 -5.58 -4.43
N LEU A 24 -1.14 -6.03 -4.26
CA LEU A 24 -1.45 -7.26 -3.53
C LEU A 24 -1.01 -8.52 -4.27
N GLU A 25 -1.19 -8.57 -5.59
CA GLU A 25 -0.69 -9.68 -6.41
C GLU A 25 0.83 -9.85 -6.25
N ILE A 26 1.57 -8.75 -6.29
CA ILE A 26 3.03 -8.74 -6.06
C ILE A 26 3.35 -9.23 -4.63
N ALA A 27 2.60 -8.78 -3.63
CA ALA A 27 2.83 -9.20 -2.24
C ALA A 27 2.58 -10.72 -2.04
N ARG A 28 1.56 -11.29 -2.69
CA ARG A 28 1.30 -12.74 -2.68
C ARG A 28 2.44 -13.52 -3.33
N GLU A 29 2.99 -13.01 -4.43
CA GLU A 29 4.15 -13.62 -5.07
C GLU A 29 5.39 -13.57 -4.17
N ILE A 30 5.63 -12.46 -3.48
CA ILE A 30 6.69 -12.35 -2.46
C ILE A 30 6.46 -13.38 -1.35
N ALA A 31 5.23 -13.55 -0.87
CA ALA A 31 4.92 -14.55 0.16
C ALA A 31 5.19 -15.98 -0.32
N ARG A 32 4.82 -16.31 -1.56
CA ARG A 32 5.12 -17.61 -2.19
C ARG A 32 6.62 -17.87 -2.21
N LEU A 33 7.41 -16.92 -2.70
CA LEU A 33 8.86 -17.02 -2.78
C LEU A 33 9.51 -17.15 -1.39
N LYS A 34 9.07 -16.35 -0.42
CA LYS A 34 9.54 -16.44 0.98
C LYS A 34 9.26 -17.83 1.56
N LYS A 35 8.07 -18.39 1.32
CA LYS A 35 7.69 -19.73 1.78
C LYS A 35 8.56 -20.83 1.13
N GLU A 36 8.80 -20.75 -0.18
CA GLU A 36 9.67 -21.69 -0.90
C GLU A 36 11.10 -21.69 -0.33
N HIS A 37 11.60 -20.52 0.06
CA HIS A 37 12.93 -20.35 0.64
C HIS A 37 12.98 -20.44 2.18
N ARG A 38 11.86 -20.75 2.83
CA ARG A 38 11.71 -20.81 4.31
C ARG A 38 12.12 -19.50 5.01
N LEU A 39 11.87 -18.36 4.37
CA LEU A 39 12.08 -17.02 4.91
C LEU A 39 10.84 -16.54 5.68
N PRO A 40 11.01 -15.72 6.74
CA PRO A 40 9.90 -15.15 7.48
C PRO A 40 9.10 -14.14 6.62
N ILE A 41 7.78 -14.20 6.73
CA ILE A 41 6.89 -13.28 6.01
C ILE A 41 7.02 -11.86 6.59
N LEU A 42 6.94 -11.76 7.92
CA LEU A 42 7.12 -10.49 8.65
C LEU A 42 8.56 -9.98 8.54
N ASP A 43 8.68 -8.70 8.27
CA ASP A 43 9.95 -8.01 8.03
C ASP A 43 9.82 -6.56 8.50
N SER A 44 10.19 -6.32 9.76
CA SER A 44 10.05 -5.01 10.41
C SER A 44 10.94 -3.94 9.77
N GLU A 45 12.12 -4.32 9.28
CA GLU A 45 13.02 -3.39 8.59
C GLU A 45 12.39 -2.91 7.28
N ARG A 46 11.78 -3.84 6.53
CA ARG A 46 11.04 -3.48 5.31
C ARG A 46 9.86 -2.56 5.61
N GLU A 47 9.10 -2.83 6.67
CA GLU A 47 7.96 -1.99 7.06
C GLU A 47 8.39 -0.57 7.44
N SER A 48 9.43 -0.43 8.27
CA SER A 48 9.98 0.89 8.61
C SER A 48 10.45 1.66 7.38
N ALA A 49 11.10 0.99 6.43
CA ALA A 49 11.54 1.62 5.18
C ALA A 49 10.35 2.10 4.32
N ILE A 50 9.21 1.39 4.32
CA ILE A 50 7.99 1.84 3.64
C ILE A 50 7.48 3.12 4.29
N PHE A 51 7.37 3.16 5.63
CA PHE A 51 6.82 4.34 6.30
C PHE A 51 7.67 5.59 6.11
N GLU A 52 9.01 5.47 6.13
CA GLU A 52 9.90 6.60 5.83
C GLU A 52 9.70 7.12 4.39
N GLU A 53 9.56 6.22 3.41
CA GLU A 53 9.28 6.59 2.02
C GLU A 53 7.92 7.29 1.88
N ILE A 54 6.88 6.74 2.50
CA ILE A 54 5.52 7.30 2.46
C ILE A 54 5.45 8.68 3.11
N LYS A 55 6.17 8.89 4.21
CA LYS A 55 6.26 10.19 4.86
C LYS A 55 6.88 11.25 3.96
N CYS A 56 7.95 10.92 3.25
CA CYS A 56 8.59 11.81 2.27
C CYS A 56 7.62 12.16 1.12
N LEU A 57 6.93 11.16 0.56
CA LEU A 57 5.94 11.37 -0.50
C LEU A 57 4.75 12.22 -0.04
N ALA A 58 4.29 12.03 1.19
CA ALA A 58 3.23 12.87 1.76
C ALA A 58 3.64 14.35 1.79
N ILE A 59 4.88 14.65 2.21
CA ILE A 59 5.41 16.02 2.24
C ILE A 59 5.52 16.60 0.82
N GLU A 60 6.04 15.84 -0.14
CA GLU A 60 6.17 16.26 -1.54
C GLU A 60 4.81 16.65 -2.15
N HIS A 61 3.77 15.88 -1.85
CA HIS A 61 2.41 16.12 -2.32
C HIS A 61 1.59 17.07 -1.43
N GLN A 62 2.20 17.72 -0.43
CA GLN A 62 1.53 18.65 0.50
C GLN A 62 0.36 17.99 1.25
N LEU A 63 0.50 16.72 1.58
CA LEU A 63 -0.44 15.92 2.36
C LEU A 63 0.01 15.83 3.83
N SER A 64 -0.95 15.63 4.72
CA SER A 64 -0.67 15.36 6.13
C SER A 64 -0.02 13.99 6.29
N SER A 65 1.27 13.94 6.66
CA SER A 65 2.00 12.67 6.87
C SER A 65 1.26 11.71 7.81
N PRO A 66 0.72 12.13 8.97
CA PRO A 66 -0.06 11.24 9.83
C PRO A 66 -1.25 10.57 9.13
N ILE A 67 -1.96 11.30 8.27
CA ILE A 67 -3.12 10.74 7.55
C ILE A 67 -2.67 9.74 6.48
N VAL A 68 -1.61 10.06 5.75
CA VAL A 68 -1.08 9.14 4.73
C VAL A 68 -0.51 7.88 5.38
N GLU A 69 0.19 8.01 6.52
CA GLU A 69 0.69 6.87 7.30
C GLU A 69 -0.46 5.97 7.78
N GLU A 70 -1.56 6.53 8.30
CA GLU A 70 -2.76 5.75 8.69
C GLU A 70 -3.35 4.96 7.51
N ILE A 71 -3.45 5.57 6.33
CA ILE A 71 -3.93 4.90 5.13
C ILE A 71 -2.99 3.74 4.75
N PHE A 72 -1.68 3.96 4.77
CA PHE A 72 -0.71 2.94 4.41
C PHE A 72 -0.59 1.83 5.46
N GLN A 73 -0.85 2.13 6.74
CA GLN A 73 -0.97 1.12 7.78
C GLN A 73 -2.09 0.13 7.44
N ILE A 74 -3.27 0.62 7.05
CA ILE A 74 -4.40 -0.24 6.62
C ILE A 74 -4.00 -1.11 5.42
N VAL A 75 -3.31 -0.53 4.44
CA VAL A 75 -2.83 -1.26 3.26
C VAL A 75 -1.83 -2.36 3.64
N LEU A 76 -0.90 -2.08 4.55
CA LEU A 76 0.08 -3.05 5.03
C LEU A 76 -0.56 -4.16 5.86
N ASP A 77 -1.50 -3.83 6.73
CA ASP A 77 -2.20 -4.84 7.54
C ASP A 77 -3.02 -5.77 6.66
N TYR A 78 -3.75 -5.23 5.68
CA TYR A 78 -4.46 -6.05 4.69
C TYR A 78 -3.49 -6.98 3.93
N THR A 79 -2.32 -6.46 3.58
CA THR A 79 -1.28 -7.24 2.89
C THR A 79 -0.78 -8.41 3.76
N LYS A 80 -0.54 -8.19 5.05
CA LYS A 80 -0.06 -9.22 5.98
C LYS A 80 -1.06 -10.37 6.12
N ILE A 81 -2.35 -10.05 6.21
CA ILE A 81 -3.44 -11.05 6.24
C ILE A 81 -3.41 -11.91 4.98
N GLU A 82 -3.35 -11.28 3.81
CA GLU A 82 -3.35 -11.96 2.52
C GLU A 82 -2.06 -12.78 2.26
N MET A 83 -0.95 -12.39 2.86
CA MET A 83 0.30 -13.16 2.84
C MET A 83 0.29 -14.33 3.84
N GLY A 84 -0.69 -14.42 4.74
CA GLY A 84 -0.76 -15.42 5.81
C GLY A 84 0.24 -15.17 6.95
N ALA A 85 0.56 -13.91 7.22
CA ALA A 85 1.52 -13.51 8.24
C ALA A 85 0.90 -13.35 9.65
N ILE A 86 -0.42 -13.20 9.71
CA ILE A 86 -1.23 -12.96 10.92
C ILE A 86 -2.49 -13.84 10.82
#